data_AF-A0A1V5API8-F1
#
_entry.id   AF-A0A1V5API8-F1
#
_cell.length_a   1.000
_cell.length_b   1.000
_cell.length_c   1.000
_cell.angle_alpha   90.00
_cell.angle_beta   90.00
_cell.angle_gamma   90.00
#
_symmetry.space_group_name_H-M   'P 1'
#
loop_
_entity.id
_entity.type
_entity.pdbx_description
1 polymer ?
#
loop_
_entity_poly.entity_id
_entity_poly.type
_entity_poly.pdbx_seq_one_letter_code
_entity_poly.pdbx_strand_id
1 'polypeptide(L)'
;MMNPALSQFTKEIRHFSLVASANLIIGAIASAAGILYIIVAILGLTTNLVSPEPRVIAGAIAMVCFGLGISVFHVTLGISRGIRAIRDKLEREGPAVTDDRITCLIVQMTAYYRDIRKTLGTIILIGPLCGLCVFVLGIVLGLEAFSITSSGVSFTLDNRVTIFAQVITLAIVVSSLLSSHYFTKFAMAWNLRIAEIEASECALKTTLGLDDQ
;
A
#
# COMPACT_ATOMS: atom_id res chain seq x y z
N MET A 1 0.16 34.06 -11.46
CA MET A 1 -0.90 33.34 -10.72
C MET A 1 -0.90 31.90 -11.21
N MET A 2 -0.75 30.93 -10.32
CA MET A 2 -0.69 29.52 -10.72
C MET A 2 -2.10 29.04 -11.12
N ASN A 3 -2.24 28.40 -12.28
CA ASN A 3 -3.52 27.87 -12.77
C ASN A 3 -4.13 26.92 -11.70
N PRO A 4 -5.40 27.11 -11.28
CA PRO A 4 -6.02 26.27 -10.24
C PRO A 4 -5.98 24.77 -10.59
N ALA A 5 -6.11 24.41 -11.87
CA ALA A 5 -6.01 23.03 -12.34
C ALA A 5 -4.62 22.43 -12.11
N LEU A 6 -3.56 23.21 -12.37
CA LEU A 6 -2.17 22.81 -12.11
C LEU A 6 -1.95 22.57 -10.60
N SER A 7 -2.45 23.49 -9.77
CA SER A 7 -2.29 23.38 -8.32
C SER A 7 -2.96 22.13 -7.75
N GLN A 8 -4.11 21.75 -8.30
CA GLN A 8 -4.85 20.56 -7.92
C GLN A 8 -4.13 19.30 -8.39
N PHE A 9 -3.69 19.24 -9.65
CA PHE A 9 -2.96 18.11 -10.21
C PHE A 9 -1.66 17.82 -9.45
N THR A 10 -0.87 18.86 -9.14
CA THR A 10 0.35 18.72 -8.33
C THR A 10 0.05 18.17 -6.93
N LYS A 11 -1.03 18.65 -6.29
CA LYS A 11 -1.47 18.13 -5.00
C LYS A 11 -1.87 16.66 -5.10
N GLU A 12 -2.65 16.26 -6.11
CA GLU A 12 -3.06 14.87 -6.33
C GLU A 12 -1.85 13.94 -6.49
N ILE A 13 -0.88 14.29 -7.33
CA ILE A 13 0.36 13.52 -7.53
C ILE A 13 1.17 13.41 -6.22
N ARG A 14 1.29 14.50 -5.47
CA ARG A 14 2.02 14.51 -4.21
C ARG A 14 1.39 13.60 -3.17
N HIS A 15 0.07 13.64 -3.01
CA HIS A 15 -0.66 12.77 -2.09
C HIS A 15 -0.52 11.31 -2.50
N PHE A 16 -0.69 11.01 -3.80
CA PHE A 16 -0.51 9.67 -4.30
C PHE A 16 0.91 9.15 -4.03
N SER A 17 1.93 9.97 -4.31
CA SER A 17 3.34 9.61 -4.05
C SER A 17 3.59 9.33 -2.57
N LEU A 18 2.97 10.08 -1.67
CA LEU A 18 3.10 9.90 -0.22
C LEU A 18 2.45 8.57 0.20
N VAL A 19 1.23 8.30 -0.26
CA VAL A 19 0.52 7.05 0.03
C VAL A 19 1.28 5.83 -0.53
N ALA A 20 1.82 5.93 -1.74
CA ALA A 20 2.71 4.90 -2.30
C ALA A 20 3.97 4.69 -1.45
N SER A 21 4.59 5.75 -0.93
CA SER A 21 5.73 5.59 -0.02
C SER A 21 5.37 4.91 1.29
N ALA A 22 4.19 5.20 1.86
CA ALA A 22 3.70 4.53 3.06
C ALA A 22 3.49 3.03 2.81
N ASN A 23 2.88 2.65 1.67
CA ASN A 23 2.70 1.24 1.30
C ASN A 23 4.03 0.50 1.08
N LEU A 24 5.06 1.16 0.57
CA LEU A 24 6.40 0.58 0.48
C LEU A 24 6.96 0.23 1.85
N ILE A 25 6.84 1.16 2.81
CA ILE A 25 7.30 0.94 4.18
C ILE A 25 6.53 -0.21 4.82
N ILE A 26 5.20 -0.27 4.64
CA ILE A 26 4.36 -1.35 5.15
C ILE A 26 4.79 -2.70 4.55
N GLY A 27 4.96 -2.79 3.23
CA GLY A 27 5.41 -4.02 2.58
C GLY A 27 6.79 -4.49 3.07
N ALA A 28 7.72 -3.55 3.25
CA ALA A 28 9.05 -3.83 3.80
C ALA A 28 8.96 -4.36 5.25
N ILE A 29 8.20 -3.71 6.13
CA ILE A 29 8.03 -4.14 7.53
C ILE A 29 7.37 -5.51 7.59
N ALA A 30 6.31 -5.75 6.82
CA ALA A 30 5.63 -7.04 6.77
C ALA A 30 6.58 -8.17 6.33
N SER A 31 7.40 -7.91 5.30
CA SER A 31 8.40 -8.87 4.83
C SER A 31 9.48 -9.16 5.88
N ALA A 32 9.99 -8.11 6.55
CA ALA A 32 11.00 -8.24 7.59
C ALA A 32 10.46 -8.99 8.82
N ALA A 33 9.23 -8.70 9.23
CA ALA A 33 8.58 -9.40 10.34
C ALA A 33 8.38 -10.89 10.04
N GLY A 34 7.93 -11.23 8.82
CA GLY A 34 7.82 -12.61 8.38
C GLY A 34 9.16 -13.34 8.37
N ILE A 35 10.21 -12.75 7.78
CA ILE A 35 11.57 -13.31 7.76
C ILE A 35 12.11 -13.52 9.17
N LEU A 36 11.96 -12.50 10.03
CA LEU A 36 12.47 -12.56 11.41
C LEU A 36 11.85 -13.74 12.17
N TYR A 37 10.53 -13.92 12.06
CA TYR A 37 9.84 -15.05 12.68
C TYR A 37 10.36 -16.39 12.14
N ILE A 38 10.52 -16.51 10.82
CA ILE A 38 11.03 -17.73 10.17
C ILE A 38 12.43 -18.08 10.70
N ILE A 39 13.33 -17.10 10.82
CA ILE A 39 14.69 -17.31 11.36
C ILE A 39 14.63 -17.79 12.82
N VAL A 40 13.85 -17.12 13.66
CA VAL A 40 13.68 -17.49 15.08
C VAL A 40 13.08 -18.91 15.20
N ALA A 41 12.15 -19.27 14.33
CA ALA A 41 11.56 -20.60 14.28
C ALA A 41 12.56 -21.70 13.88
N ILE A 42 13.41 -21.44 12.88
CA ILE A 42 14.47 -22.36 12.42
C ILE A 42 15.54 -22.55 13.50
N LEU A 43 15.94 -21.48 14.18
CA LEU A 43 16.94 -21.52 15.26
C LEU A 43 16.42 -22.19 16.54
N GLY A 44 15.16 -22.60 16.57
CA GLY A 44 14.56 -23.22 17.76
C GLY A 44 14.37 -22.24 18.92
N LEU A 45 14.42 -20.93 18.68
CA LEU A 45 14.22 -19.91 19.71
C LEU A 45 12.74 -19.68 20.06
N THR A 46 11.84 -20.42 19.39
CA THR A 46 10.38 -20.46 19.65
C THR A 46 10.00 -21.55 20.68
N THR A 47 10.95 -22.13 21.41
CA THR A 47 10.72 -23.26 22.34
C THR A 47 9.86 -22.95 23.56
N ASN A 48 9.44 -21.70 23.77
CA ASN A 48 8.59 -21.31 24.89
C ASN A 48 7.09 -21.57 24.65
N LEU A 49 6.68 -21.96 23.43
CA LEU A 49 5.29 -22.34 23.17
C LEU A 49 5.00 -23.69 23.84
N VAL A 50 4.08 -23.65 24.80
CA VAL A 50 3.64 -24.80 25.62
C VAL A 50 3.02 -25.93 24.77
N SER A 51 2.64 -25.66 23.51
CA SER A 51 2.11 -26.64 22.56
C SER A 51 2.60 -26.41 21.12
N PRO A 52 2.73 -27.47 20.29
CA PRO A 52 3.25 -27.36 18.91
C PRO A 52 2.28 -26.67 17.94
N GLU A 53 0.98 -26.66 18.24
CA GLU A 53 -0.08 -26.10 17.38
C GLU A 53 0.07 -24.59 17.11
N PRO A 54 0.20 -23.70 18.13
CA PRO A 54 0.37 -22.26 17.91
C PRO A 54 1.64 -21.92 17.11
N ARG A 55 2.69 -22.75 17.19
CA ARG A 55 3.93 -22.56 16.42
C ARG A 55 3.71 -22.78 14.93
N VAL A 56 2.94 -23.81 14.56
CA VAL A 56 2.60 -24.09 13.16
C VAL A 56 1.74 -22.96 12.58
N ILE A 57 0.75 -22.48 13.34
CA ILE A 57 -0.13 -21.39 12.93
C ILE A 57 0.67 -20.08 12.74
N ALA A 58 1.50 -19.72 13.72
CA ALA A 58 2.34 -18.53 13.62
C ALA A 58 3.33 -18.61 12.45
N GLY A 59 3.91 -19.79 12.20
CA GLY A 59 4.76 -20.03 11.02
C GLY A 59 4.03 -19.85 9.69
N ALA A 60 2.81 -20.40 9.57
CA ALA A 60 1.99 -20.22 8.38
C ALA A 60 1.65 -18.73 8.14
N ILE A 61 1.27 -18.00 9.19
CA ILE A 61 0.99 -16.57 9.12
C ILE A 61 2.25 -15.78 8.74
N ALA A 62 3.41 -16.11 9.30
CA ALA A 62 4.68 -15.46 8.96
C ALA A 62 5.05 -15.63 7.48
N MET A 63 4.83 -16.82 6.91
CA MET A 63 5.02 -17.07 5.48
C MET A 63 4.07 -16.23 4.61
N VAL A 64 2.80 -16.11 5.02
CA VAL A 64 1.83 -15.24 4.34
C VAL A 64 2.24 -13.76 4.45
N CYS A 65 2.63 -13.29 5.64
CA CYS A 65 3.17 -11.94 5.86
C CYS A 65 4.35 -11.65 4.94
N PHE A 66 5.28 -12.59 4.82
CA PHE A 66 6.44 -12.46 3.97
C PHE A 66 6.06 -12.34 2.48
N GLY A 67 5.23 -13.27 1.99
CA GLY A 67 4.80 -13.27 0.59
C GLY A 67 3.97 -12.03 0.22
N LEU A 68 2.99 -11.67 1.05
CA LEU A 68 2.18 -10.47 0.84
C LEU A 68 3.02 -9.19 0.97
N GLY A 69 3.96 -9.14 1.93
CA GLY A 69 4.88 -8.02 2.12
C GLY A 69 5.73 -7.76 0.88
N ILE A 70 6.35 -8.79 0.32
CA ILE A 70 7.10 -8.70 -0.94
C ILE A 70 6.20 -8.25 -2.10
N SER A 71 5.01 -8.85 -2.21
CA SER A 71 4.06 -8.51 -3.29
C SER A 71 3.66 -7.04 -3.23
N VAL A 72 3.24 -6.54 -2.06
CA VAL A 72 2.90 -5.13 -1.86
C VAL A 72 4.11 -4.25 -2.16
N PHE A 73 5.30 -4.60 -1.68
CA PHE A 73 6.51 -3.82 -1.90
C PHE A 73 6.84 -3.70 -3.40
N HIS A 74 6.92 -4.82 -4.12
CA HIS A 74 7.28 -4.84 -5.53
C HIS A 74 6.26 -4.11 -6.41
N VAL A 75 4.97 -4.35 -6.17
CA VAL A 75 3.88 -3.68 -6.89
C VAL A 75 3.90 -2.18 -6.63
N THR A 76 4.03 -1.77 -5.37
CA THR A 76 4.07 -0.34 -5.01
C THR A 76 5.32 0.34 -5.58
N LEU A 77 6.46 -0.36 -5.67
CA LEU A 77 7.70 0.17 -6.25
C LEU A 77 7.50 0.55 -7.72
N GLY A 78 6.86 -0.34 -8.50
CA GLY A 78 6.54 -0.07 -9.90
C GLY A 78 5.69 1.20 -10.05
N ILE A 79 4.60 1.27 -9.28
CA ILE A 79 3.70 2.42 -9.28
C ILE A 79 4.43 3.71 -8.87
N SER A 80 5.24 3.64 -7.81
CA SER A 80 5.95 4.80 -7.28
C SER A 80 7.02 5.34 -8.24
N ARG A 81 7.71 4.47 -8.98
CA ARG A 81 8.69 4.89 -9.99
C ARG A 81 8.02 5.64 -11.13
N GLY A 82 6.92 5.13 -11.67
CA GLY A 82 6.22 5.80 -12.78
C GLY A 82 5.68 7.17 -12.37
N ILE A 83 5.17 7.29 -11.14
CA ILE A 83 4.64 8.58 -10.65
C ILE A 83 5.74 9.57 -10.29
N ARG A 84 6.87 9.09 -9.73
CA ARG A 84 8.04 9.94 -9.54
C ARG A 84 8.57 10.47 -10.86
N ALA A 85 8.61 9.66 -11.92
CA ALA A 85 9.04 10.15 -13.24
C ALA A 85 8.14 11.27 -13.77
N ILE A 86 6.83 11.22 -13.52
CA ILE A 86 5.88 12.28 -13.89
C ILE A 86 6.06 13.51 -12.99
N ARG A 87 6.23 13.30 -11.67
CA ARG A 87 6.45 14.38 -10.70
C ARG A 87 7.76 15.12 -10.96
N ASP A 88 8.84 14.42 -11.23
CA ASP A 88 10.16 15.01 -11.46
C ASP A 88 10.17 15.84 -12.76
N LYS A 89 9.39 15.43 -13.78
CA LYS A 89 9.14 16.27 -14.98
C LYS A 89 8.39 17.54 -14.62
N LEU A 90 7.36 17.43 -13.77
CA LEU A 90 6.56 18.57 -13.31
C LEU A 90 7.37 19.54 -12.43
N GLU A 91 8.27 19.04 -11.57
CA GLU A 91 9.11 19.84 -10.67
C GLU A 91 10.29 20.49 -11.39
N ARG A 92 10.89 19.83 -12.39
CA ARG A 92 12.01 20.38 -13.18
C ARG A 92 11.61 21.57 -14.04
N GLU A 93 10.37 21.63 -14.51
CA GLU A 93 9.92 22.66 -15.46
C GLU A 93 9.49 23.98 -14.77
N GLY A 94 9.42 24.02 -13.43
CA GLY A 94 9.21 25.27 -12.67
C GLY A 94 7.83 25.92 -12.88
N PRO A 95 7.59 27.15 -12.35
CA PRO A 95 6.28 27.82 -12.38
C PRO A 95 5.87 28.42 -13.74
N ALA A 96 6.65 28.21 -14.80
CA ALA A 96 6.40 28.73 -16.15
C ALA A 96 5.76 27.68 -17.09
N VAL A 97 4.87 26.85 -16.55
CA VAL A 97 4.18 25.81 -17.33
C VAL A 97 3.11 26.46 -18.21
N THR A 98 3.25 26.35 -19.53
CA THR A 98 2.22 26.74 -20.50
C THR A 98 1.04 25.75 -20.46
N ASP A 99 -0.17 26.22 -20.75
CA ASP A 99 -1.39 25.39 -20.65
C ASP A 99 -1.31 24.11 -21.52
N ASP A 100 -0.69 24.17 -22.70
CA ASP A 100 -0.46 23.01 -23.58
C ASP A 100 0.37 21.91 -22.90
N ARG A 101 1.31 22.30 -22.05
CA ARG A 101 2.21 21.37 -21.36
C ARG A 101 1.53 20.68 -20.18
N ILE A 102 0.63 21.39 -19.50
CA ILE A 102 -0.24 20.82 -18.46
C ILE A 102 -1.12 19.74 -19.07
N THR A 103 -1.74 20.04 -20.22
CA THR A 103 -2.54 19.06 -20.97
C THR A 103 -1.72 17.83 -21.34
N CYS A 104 -0.48 18.01 -21.83
CA CYS A 104 0.43 16.91 -22.13
C CYS A 104 0.74 16.03 -20.90
N LEU A 105 0.98 16.63 -19.73
CA LEU A 105 1.21 15.88 -18.48
C LEU A 105 -0.03 15.15 -17.99
N ILE A 106 -1.21 15.76 -18.10
CA ILE A 106 -2.48 15.12 -17.78
C ILE A 106 -2.70 13.91 -18.69
N VAL A 107 -2.48 14.05 -20.00
CA VAL A 107 -2.59 12.94 -20.97
C VAL A 107 -1.59 11.81 -20.64
N GLN A 108 -0.33 12.14 -20.33
CA GLN A 108 0.66 11.14 -19.90
C GLN A 108 0.21 10.41 -18.63
N MET A 109 -0.34 11.14 -17.65
CA MET A 109 -0.86 10.55 -16.42
C MET A 109 -2.09 9.67 -16.67
N THR A 110 -2.99 10.07 -17.56
CA THR A 110 -4.15 9.27 -17.96
C THR A 110 -3.74 7.97 -18.64
N ALA A 111 -2.78 8.04 -19.57
CA ALA A 111 -2.24 6.86 -20.24
C ALA A 111 -1.54 5.92 -19.25
N TYR A 112 -0.74 6.47 -18.34
CA TYR A 112 -0.09 5.71 -17.28
C TYR A 112 -1.11 5.05 -16.34
N TYR A 113 -2.13 5.80 -15.90
CA TYR A 113 -3.19 5.27 -15.04
C TYR A 113 -3.96 4.12 -15.70
N ARG A 114 -4.23 4.21 -17.00
CA ARG A 114 -4.90 3.14 -17.76
C ARG A 114 -4.11 1.82 -17.69
N ASP A 115 -2.78 1.89 -17.80
CA ASP A 115 -1.89 0.73 -17.68
C ASP A 115 -1.86 0.16 -16.24
N ILE A 116 -1.78 1.04 -15.24
CA ILE A 116 -1.67 0.61 -13.84
C ILE A 116 -3.01 0.30 -13.15
N ARG A 117 -4.17 0.54 -13.79
CA ARG A 117 -5.50 0.40 -13.17
C ARG A 117 -5.74 -0.96 -12.52
N LYS A 118 -5.40 -2.06 -13.21
CA LYS A 118 -5.55 -3.44 -12.69
C LYS A 118 -4.62 -3.68 -11.50
N THR A 119 -3.39 -3.21 -11.61
CA THR A 119 -2.37 -3.29 -10.56
C THR A 119 -2.79 -2.51 -9.31
N LEU A 120 -3.41 -1.35 -9.48
CA LEU A 120 -3.95 -0.54 -8.38
C LEU A 120 -5.14 -1.24 -7.70
N GLY A 121 -6.02 -1.89 -8.46
CA GLY A 121 -7.08 -2.73 -7.87
C GLY A 121 -6.52 -3.85 -7.00
N THR A 122 -5.41 -4.46 -7.43
CA THR A 122 -4.72 -5.50 -6.66
C THR A 122 -4.15 -4.96 -5.36
N ILE A 123 -3.54 -3.76 -5.37
CA ILE A 123 -2.95 -3.17 -4.16
C ILE A 123 -3.99 -2.73 -3.14
N ILE A 124 -5.17 -2.29 -3.60
CA ILE A 124 -6.30 -1.92 -2.75
C ILE A 124 -6.79 -3.14 -1.94
N LEU A 125 -6.75 -4.34 -2.54
CA LEU A 125 -7.16 -5.58 -1.89
C LEU A 125 -6.05 -6.17 -1.01
N ILE A 126 -4.83 -6.29 -1.55
CA ILE A 126 -3.71 -6.95 -0.85
C ILE A 126 -3.17 -6.09 0.30
N GLY A 127 -3.21 -4.76 0.20
CA GLY A 127 -2.70 -3.85 1.23
C GLY A 127 -3.33 -4.07 2.62
N PRO A 128 -4.66 -4.04 2.76
CA PRO A 128 -5.35 -4.35 4.01
C PRO A 128 -5.07 -5.76 4.53
N LEU A 129 -5.03 -6.77 3.64
CA LEU A 129 -4.70 -8.15 4.01
C LEU A 129 -3.29 -8.24 4.61
N CYS A 130 -2.32 -7.56 4.00
CA CYS A 130 -0.95 -7.50 4.51
C CYS A 130 -0.89 -6.88 5.91
N GLY A 131 -1.56 -5.75 6.13
CA GLY A 131 -1.65 -5.12 7.45
C GLY A 131 -2.31 -6.03 8.49
N LEU A 132 -3.41 -6.70 8.12
CA LEU A 132 -4.12 -7.64 8.99
C LEU A 132 -3.23 -8.83 9.38
N CYS A 133 -2.48 -9.41 8.43
CA CYS A 133 -1.57 -10.51 8.72
C CYS A 133 -0.48 -10.11 9.72
N VAL A 134 0.11 -8.91 9.58
CA VAL A 134 1.10 -8.38 10.52
C VAL A 134 0.51 -8.22 11.92
N PHE A 135 -0.74 -7.77 12.02
CA PHE A 135 -1.42 -7.60 13.29
C PHE A 135 -1.75 -8.92 13.97
N VAL A 136 -2.28 -9.90 13.23
CA VAL A 136 -2.54 -11.24 13.77
C VAL A 136 -1.24 -11.88 14.25
N LEU A 137 -0.15 -11.77 13.47
CA LEU A 137 1.17 -12.26 13.88
C LEU A 137 1.65 -11.57 15.16
N GLY A 138 1.43 -10.25 15.27
CA GLY A 138 1.71 -9.46 16.46
C GLY A 138 0.91 -9.92 17.69
N ILE A 139 -0.37 -10.25 17.54
CA ILE A 139 -1.20 -10.79 18.63
C ILE A 139 -0.68 -12.16 19.07
N VAL A 140 -0.40 -13.07 18.13
CA VAL A 140 0.05 -14.43 18.48
C VAL A 140 1.37 -14.38 19.26
N LEU A 141 2.31 -13.55 18.81
CA LEU A 141 3.56 -13.29 19.54
C LEU A 141 3.34 -12.56 20.87
N GLY A 142 2.35 -11.67 20.94
CA GLY A 142 1.99 -10.94 22.15
C GLY A 142 1.36 -11.81 23.22
N LEU A 143 0.52 -12.78 22.85
CA LEU A 143 -0.13 -13.72 23.77
C LEU A 143 0.88 -14.60 24.51
N GLU A 144 2.03 -14.91 23.90
CA GLU A 144 3.13 -15.62 24.59
C GLU A 144 3.70 -14.81 25.76
N ALA A 145 3.65 -13.47 25.71
CA ALA A 145 4.05 -12.62 26.82
C ALA A 145 3.00 -12.57 27.95
N PHE A 146 1.77 -13.02 27.69
CA PHE A 146 0.66 -13.06 28.65
C PHE A 146 0.40 -14.50 29.12
N SER A 147 1.14 -14.98 30.11
CA SER A 147 0.79 -16.24 30.79
C SER A 147 -0.33 -16.00 31.81
N ILE A 148 -1.55 -16.44 31.52
CA ILE A 148 -2.65 -16.51 32.49
C ILE A 148 -2.51 -17.85 33.23
N THR A 149 -1.98 -17.83 34.45
CA THR A 149 -1.91 -19.00 35.32
C THR A 149 -3.07 -18.98 36.32
N SER A 150 -3.43 -20.16 36.86
CA SER A 150 -4.51 -20.33 37.85
C SER A 150 -4.28 -19.58 39.17
N SER A 151 -3.10 -19.00 39.37
CA SER A 151 -2.68 -18.20 40.52
C SER A 151 -2.65 -16.68 40.25
N GLY A 152 -3.02 -16.23 39.04
CA GLY A 152 -3.08 -14.81 38.67
C GLY A 152 -2.45 -14.51 37.31
N VAL A 153 -2.55 -13.25 36.88
CA VAL A 153 -1.89 -12.77 35.65
C VAL A 153 -0.42 -12.46 35.98
N SER A 154 0.51 -13.31 35.53
CA SER A 154 1.95 -13.03 35.69
C SER A 154 2.53 -12.43 34.42
N PHE A 155 3.03 -11.20 34.52
CA PHE A 155 3.77 -10.53 33.46
C PHE A 155 5.22 -11.01 33.47
N THR A 156 5.68 -11.70 32.42
CA THR A 156 7.09 -12.10 32.32
C THR A 156 7.78 -11.35 31.19
N LEU A 157 8.89 -10.68 31.56
CA LEU A 157 9.82 -9.85 30.78
C LEU A 157 9.27 -8.65 29.97
N ASP A 158 9.67 -7.46 30.44
CA ASP A 158 9.71 -6.16 29.75
C ASP A 158 8.45 -5.71 29.00
N ASN A 159 7.37 -5.55 29.77
CA ASN A 159 6.05 -5.05 29.36
C ASN A 159 6.10 -3.82 28.41
N ARG A 160 7.15 -2.99 28.47
CA ARG A 160 7.30 -1.79 27.63
C ARG A 160 7.58 -2.13 26.16
N VAL A 161 8.42 -3.12 25.89
CA VAL A 161 8.81 -3.50 24.52
C VAL A 161 7.65 -4.17 23.80
N THR A 162 6.93 -5.05 24.48
CA THR A 162 5.74 -5.71 23.93
C THR A 162 4.61 -4.72 23.67
N ILE A 163 4.32 -3.80 24.60
CA ILE A 163 3.32 -2.73 24.38
C ILE A 163 3.72 -1.87 23.17
N PHE A 164 4.99 -1.48 23.06
CA PHE A 164 5.47 -0.68 21.94
C PHE A 164 5.33 -1.42 20.60
N ALA A 165 5.66 -2.71 20.57
CA ALA A 165 5.46 -3.56 19.39
C ALA A 165 3.97 -3.64 18.99
N GLN A 166 3.06 -3.82 19.95
CA GLN A 166 1.61 -3.83 19.67
C GLN A 166 1.13 -2.49 19.09
N VAL A 167 1.59 -1.36 19.64
CA VAL A 167 1.27 -0.02 19.11
C VAL A 167 1.75 0.13 17.66
N ILE A 168 2.95 -0.37 17.34
CA ILE A 168 3.47 -0.36 15.96
C ILE A 168 2.59 -1.19 15.04
N THR A 169 2.21 -2.42 15.44
CA THR A 169 1.36 -3.27 14.59
C THR A 169 -0.02 -2.66 14.35
N LEU A 170 -0.60 -1.97 15.34
CA LEU A 170 -1.83 -1.22 15.18
C LEU A 170 -1.66 -0.05 14.20
N ALA A 171 -0.56 0.70 14.33
CA ALA A 171 -0.25 1.79 13.40
C ALA A 171 -0.10 1.28 11.95
N ILE A 172 0.47 0.09 11.76
CA ILE A 172 0.61 -0.55 10.44
C ILE A 172 -0.76 -0.90 9.86
N VAL A 173 -1.67 -1.50 10.64
CA VAL A 173 -3.04 -1.80 10.17
C VAL A 173 -3.78 -0.54 9.77
N VAL A 174 -3.78 0.46 10.65
CA VAL A 174 -4.44 1.75 10.38
C VAL A 174 -3.86 2.39 9.12
N SER A 175 -2.53 2.41 8.98
CA SER A 175 -1.87 2.96 7.79
C SER A 175 -2.21 2.17 6.53
N SER A 176 -2.33 0.84 6.62
CA SER A 176 -2.70 -0.04 5.49
C SER A 176 -4.12 0.21 5.02
N LEU A 177 -5.07 0.34 5.97
CA LEU A 177 -6.47 0.67 5.68
C LEU A 177 -6.61 2.07 5.09
N LEU A 178 -5.90 3.05 5.67
CA LEU A 178 -5.91 4.43 5.19
C LEU A 178 -5.36 4.52 3.76
N SER A 179 -4.25 3.83 3.49
CA SER A 179 -3.64 3.74 2.17
C SER A 179 -4.60 3.14 1.13
N SER A 180 -5.26 2.04 1.48
CA SER A 180 -6.29 1.41 0.62
C SER A 180 -7.47 2.35 0.35
N HIS A 181 -7.95 3.09 1.37
CA HIS A 181 -9.00 4.08 1.20
C HIS A 181 -8.60 5.20 0.23
N TYR A 182 -7.38 5.75 0.37
CA TYR A 182 -6.88 6.78 -0.53
C TYR A 182 -6.71 6.27 -1.96
N PHE A 183 -6.15 5.07 -2.15
CA PHE A 183 -6.04 4.46 -3.48
C PHE A 183 -7.40 4.20 -4.11
N THR A 184 -8.40 3.78 -3.32
CA THR A 184 -9.77 3.59 -3.81
C THR A 184 -10.39 4.91 -4.27
N LYS A 185 -10.28 5.98 -3.46
CA LYS A 185 -10.77 7.31 -3.85
C LYS A 185 -10.10 7.84 -5.10
N PHE A 186 -8.77 7.69 -5.18
CA PHE A 186 -8.01 8.07 -6.36
C PHE A 186 -8.46 7.26 -7.58
N ALA A 187 -8.56 5.93 -7.45
CA ALA A 187 -8.99 5.07 -8.53
C ALA A 187 -10.39 5.42 -9.04
N MET A 188 -11.33 5.72 -8.14
CA MET A 188 -12.68 6.13 -8.49
C MET A 188 -12.69 7.44 -9.29
N ALA A 189 -11.96 8.46 -8.83
CA ALA A 189 -11.87 9.74 -9.51
C ALA A 189 -11.27 9.60 -10.93
N TRP A 190 -10.20 8.82 -11.07
CA TRP A 190 -9.54 8.61 -12.35
C TRP A 190 -10.31 7.68 -13.29
N ASN A 191 -11.03 6.69 -12.76
CA ASN A 191 -11.95 5.88 -13.56
C ASN A 191 -13.09 6.72 -14.14
N LEU A 192 -13.62 7.68 -13.37
CA LEU A 192 -14.65 8.61 -13.87
C LEU A 192 -14.10 9.49 -14.99
N ARG A 193 -12.91 10.10 -14.79
CA ARG A 193 -12.24 10.92 -15.81
C ARG A 193 -11.97 10.14 -17.10
N ILE A 194 -11.52 8.89 -16.99
CA ILE A 194 -11.29 8.05 -18.18
C ILE A 194 -12.60 7.71 -18.89
N ALA A 195 -13.66 7.38 -18.15
CA ALA A 195 -14.96 7.07 -18.76
C ALA A 195 -15.53 8.27 -19.53
N GLU A 196 -15.36 9.48 -19.00
CA GLU A 196 -15.78 10.72 -19.67
C GLU A 196 -14.95 10.99 -20.94
N ILE A 197 -13.63 10.75 -20.90
CA ILE A 197 -12.76 10.87 -22.07
C ILE A 197 -13.14 9.84 -23.13
N GLU A 198 -13.36 8.58 -22.75
CA GLU A 198 -13.76 7.51 -23.67
C GLU A 198 -15.13 7.78 -24.30
N ALA A 199 -16.10 8.29 -23.54
CA ALA A 199 -17.40 8.71 -24.08
C ALA A 199 -17.27 9.88 -25.07
N SER A 200 -16.40 10.85 -24.76
CA SER A 200 -16.14 12.00 -25.64
C SER A 200 -15.41 11.58 -26.92
N GLU A 201 -14.44 10.68 -26.82
CA GLU A 201 -13.74 10.09 -27.98
C GLU A 201 -14.71 9.29 -28.87
N CYS A 202 -15.62 8.52 -28.27
CA CYS A 202 -16.65 7.78 -29.00
C CYS A 202 -17.59 8.74 -29.76
N ALA A 203 -18.14 9.75 -29.08
CA ALA A 203 -18.99 10.75 -29.71
C ALA A 203 -18.28 11.50 -30.85
N LEU A 204 -16.99 11.80 -30.68
CA LEU A 204 -16.18 12.44 -31.71
C LEU A 204 -15.97 11.52 -32.93
N LYS A 205 -15.66 10.22 -32.72
CA LYS A 205 -15.53 9.23 -33.80
C LYS A 205 -16.82 9.05 -34.59
N THR A 206 -17.95 8.98 -33.89
CA THR A 206 -19.27 8.92 -34.52
C THR A 206 -19.55 10.17 -35.36
N THR A 207 -19.22 11.36 -34.84
CA THR A 207 -19.42 12.64 -35.55
C THR A 207 -18.50 12.78 -36.77
N LEU A 208 -17.29 12.23 -36.70
CA LEU A 208 -16.32 12.22 -37.80
C LEU A 208 -16.56 11.10 -38.82
N GLY A 209 -17.57 10.24 -38.61
CA GLY A 209 -17.87 9.12 -39.50
C GLY A 209 -16.78 8.03 -39.51
N LEU A 210 -15.99 7.94 -38.45
CA LEU A 210 -14.89 6.98 -38.31
C LEU A 210 -15.32 5.66 -37.65
N ASP A 211 -16.61 5.47 -37.37
CA ASP A 211 -17.16 4.25 -36.75
C ASP A 211 -17.40 3.09 -37.74
N ASP A 212 -17.26 3.33 -39.06
CA ASP A 212 -17.58 2.35 -40.13
C ASP A 212 -16.35 1.83 -40.93
N GLN A 213 -15.16 1.76 -40.33
CA GLN A 213 -14.00 1.02 -40.88
C GLN A 213 -13.40 0.05 -39.87
#